data_AF-A0A1F5VPK7-F1
#
_entry.id   AF-A0A1F5VPK7-F1
#
_cell.length_a   1.000
_cell.length_b   1.000
_cell.length_c   1.000
_cell.angle_alpha   90.00
_cell.angle_beta   90.00
_cell.angle_gamma   90.00
#
_symmetry.space_group_name_H-M   'P 1'
#
loop_
_entity.id
_entity.type
_entity.pdbx_description
1 polymer ?
#
loop_
_entity_poly.entity_id
_entity_poly.type
_entity_poly.pdbx_seq_one_letter_code
_entity_poly.pdbx_strand_id
1 'polypeptide(L)'
;MENEIKNMGYEEEEGKINNEIGSSQQEQKDGKYILPASIIFAGVIIAGAMIYGAAERPLQTQDLQAQSEEAVLPSDGIVLPVAWGDLGSKLVSVGAIDSDKFIKMYEEREIFTKEYRDLLLGQNNQKLKITGENSGYLLNLFWALGLASKNPILDSGEMTDPKYGGSENFASTAGWTLAKGGPMAHYSRHNFFDLTNEQQGLVDRMSKGIYRPCCGNSTHFPDCNHGMAMLGLLELMASEGVSEKEMWQAALAVNSYWFPDTYLTIAEYVQNKGTDWKNVIPREVLGVNYSSAEGYAKILSQVEKMREETGGVRGRQGGGCGV
;
A
#
# COMPACT_ATOMS: atom_id res chain seq x y z
N MET A 1 57.51 32.56 31.21
CA MET A 1 57.09 31.73 30.06
C MET A 1 56.97 30.30 30.56
N GLU A 2 55.82 29.64 30.60
CA GLU A 2 54.42 30.03 30.40
C GLU A 2 53.59 28.80 30.84
N ASN A 3 52.44 29.07 31.45
CA ASN A 3 51.58 28.24 32.32
C ASN A 3 51.20 26.87 31.73
N GLU A 4 51.27 25.74 32.45
CA GLU A 4 50.71 25.28 33.75
C GLU A 4 49.32 24.62 33.68
N ILE A 5 49.33 23.32 34.01
CA ILE A 5 48.22 22.43 34.33
C ILE A 5 48.30 22.15 35.84
N LYS A 6 47.22 22.31 36.63
CA LYS A 6 46.78 21.36 37.68
C LYS A 6 45.59 21.84 38.55
N ASN A 7 44.57 20.99 38.60
CA ASN A 7 43.85 20.36 39.74
C ASN A 7 43.49 21.08 41.06
N MET A 8 42.40 20.53 41.62
CA MET A 8 41.96 20.39 43.04
C MET A 8 40.88 21.39 43.50
N GLY A 9 39.82 21.03 44.22
CA GLY A 9 39.46 19.77 44.90
C GLY A 9 38.02 19.75 45.44
N TYR A 10 37.66 18.60 46.03
CA TYR A 10 36.45 18.24 46.79
C TYR A 10 36.35 19.03 48.13
N GLU A 11 35.23 19.17 48.88
CA GLU A 11 34.29 18.26 49.61
C GLU A 11 33.14 19.17 50.17
N GLU A 12 31.84 18.80 50.21
CA GLU A 12 31.05 18.22 51.36
C GLU A 12 31.29 18.90 52.75
N GLU A 13 30.34 19.21 53.66
CA GLU A 13 29.04 18.64 54.04
C GLU A 13 28.33 19.55 55.10
N GLU A 14 27.00 19.36 55.22
CA GLU A 14 26.07 19.36 56.38
C GLU A 14 26.02 20.38 57.56
N GLY A 15 24.76 20.63 57.98
CA GLY A 15 24.37 21.12 59.33
C GLY A 15 23.04 21.91 59.38
N LYS A 16 21.87 21.26 59.28
CA LYS A 16 20.90 20.93 60.36
C LYS A 16 20.29 22.07 61.23
N ILE A 17 18.95 22.16 61.14
CA ILE A 17 17.94 22.17 62.25
C ILE A 17 17.39 23.52 62.81
N ASN A 18 16.10 23.69 62.54
CA ASN A 18 14.92 24.15 63.33
C ASN A 18 14.84 25.50 64.08
N ASN A 19 13.66 26.12 63.95
CA ASN A 19 12.66 26.45 65.01
C ASN A 19 11.76 27.60 64.48
N GLU A 20 10.48 27.81 64.80
CA GLU A 20 9.61 27.32 65.87
C GLU A 20 8.14 27.70 65.57
N ILE A 21 7.23 27.09 66.32
CA ILE A 21 5.77 27.24 66.30
C ILE A 21 5.33 28.41 67.20
N GLY A 22 4.26 29.14 66.82
CA GLY A 22 3.57 30.10 67.69
C GLY A 22 2.09 30.27 67.31
N SER A 23 1.21 30.13 68.30
CA SER A 23 -0.26 30.01 68.25
C SER A 23 -1.04 31.30 67.99
N SER A 24 -2.27 31.21 67.47
CA SER A 24 -3.51 31.59 68.19
C SER A 24 -4.76 31.48 67.29
N GLN A 25 -5.86 31.05 67.89
CA GLN A 25 -7.20 31.04 67.31
C GLN A 25 -7.77 32.48 67.22
N GLN A 26 -8.56 32.78 66.17
CA GLN A 26 -9.71 33.68 66.29
C GLN A 26 -10.70 33.56 65.09
N GLU A 27 -11.91 33.11 65.45
CA GLU A 27 -13.28 33.39 64.95
C GLU A 27 -13.63 33.83 63.51
N GLN A 28 -14.56 33.03 62.95
CA GLN A 28 -15.79 33.38 62.21
C GLN A 28 -15.82 34.59 61.25
N LYS A 29 -16.18 34.30 59.98
CA LYS A 29 -17.39 34.89 59.36
C LYS A 29 -17.86 34.12 58.12
N ASP A 30 -19.16 33.84 58.11
CA ASP A 30 -19.95 33.30 57.01
C ASP A 30 -19.73 34.05 55.69
N GLY A 31 -19.56 33.30 54.61
CA GLY A 31 -19.51 33.84 53.25
C GLY A 31 -19.83 32.75 52.23
N LYS A 32 -21.10 32.60 51.87
CA LYS A 32 -21.54 31.80 50.72
C LYS A 32 -20.79 32.25 49.47
N TYR A 33 -19.92 31.38 48.94
CA TYR A 33 -19.39 31.54 47.59
C TYR A 33 -20.49 31.20 46.58
N ILE A 34 -21.20 32.24 46.13
CA ILE A 34 -22.05 32.15 44.95
C ILE A 34 -21.11 32.18 43.75
N LEU A 35 -20.85 31.02 43.15
CA LEU A 35 -20.19 30.95 41.85
C LEU A 35 -20.97 31.83 40.85
N PRO A 36 -20.32 32.76 40.14
CA PRO A 36 -21.00 33.55 39.13
C PRO A 36 -21.52 32.60 38.04
N ALA A 37 -22.80 32.75 37.67
CA ALA A 37 -23.51 31.91 36.71
C ALA A 37 -22.86 31.87 35.30
N SER A 38 -21.80 32.64 35.04
CA SER A 38 -21.05 32.66 33.79
C SER A 38 -20.21 31.40 33.52
N ILE A 39 -19.84 30.61 34.54
CA ILE A 39 -19.05 29.38 34.33
C ILE A 39 -19.95 28.18 33.95
N ILE A 40 -21.22 28.20 34.34
CA ILE A 40 -22.16 27.11 34.00
C ILE A 40 -22.65 27.23 32.54
N PHE A 41 -22.81 28.45 32.01
CA PHE A 41 -23.23 28.65 30.62
C PHE A 41 -22.14 28.30 29.58
N ALA A 42 -20.86 28.52 29.88
CA ALA A 42 -19.77 28.12 28.98
C ALA A 42 -19.62 26.58 28.91
N GLY A 43 -19.81 25.88 30.03
CA GLY A 43 -19.80 24.41 30.07
C GLY A 43 -20.96 23.78 29.29
N VAL A 44 -22.15 24.38 29.32
CA VAL A 44 -23.32 23.90 28.57
C VAL A 44 -23.21 24.20 27.07
N ILE A 45 -22.55 25.28 26.65
CA ILE A 45 -22.30 25.58 25.23
C ILE A 45 -21.23 24.64 24.64
N ILE A 46 -20.17 24.32 25.40
CA ILE A 46 -19.12 23.39 24.96
C ILE A 46 -19.63 21.93 24.98
N ALA A 47 -20.36 21.51 26.00
CA ALA A 47 -20.99 20.19 26.03
C ALA A 47 -22.12 20.07 24.99
N GLY A 48 -22.88 21.13 24.77
CA GLY A 48 -23.87 21.23 23.70
C GLY A 48 -23.24 21.14 22.31
N ALA A 49 -22.08 21.76 22.09
CA ALA A 49 -21.33 21.67 20.83
C ALA A 49 -20.69 20.28 20.61
N MET A 50 -20.30 19.55 21.67
CA MET A 50 -19.85 18.16 21.54
C MET A 50 -21.01 17.18 21.28
N ILE A 51 -22.21 17.47 21.78
CA ILE A 51 -23.42 16.68 21.50
C ILE A 51 -24.03 17.03 20.13
N TYR A 52 -23.96 18.30 19.69
CA TYR A 52 -24.38 18.72 18.34
C TYR A 52 -23.34 18.42 17.24
N GLY A 53 -22.06 18.33 17.57
CA GLY A 53 -21.00 17.87 16.66
C GLY A 53 -21.01 16.35 16.44
N ALA A 54 -21.74 15.62 17.30
CA ALA A 54 -22.15 14.24 17.10
C ALA A 54 -23.53 14.14 16.43
N ALA A 55 -23.95 15.18 15.68
CA ALA A 55 -25.01 15.03 14.69
C ALA A 55 -24.64 13.85 13.79
N GLU A 56 -25.51 12.85 13.80
CA GLU A 56 -25.39 11.61 13.05
C GLU A 56 -24.84 11.92 11.66
N ARG A 57 -23.72 11.27 11.27
CA ARG A 57 -23.39 11.19 9.83
C ARG A 57 -24.67 10.72 9.16
N PRO A 58 -25.21 11.44 8.15
CA PRO A 58 -26.43 11.00 7.52
C PRO A 58 -26.20 9.55 7.07
N LEU A 59 -27.07 8.62 7.47
CA LEU A 59 -27.00 7.21 7.05
C LEU A 59 -26.77 7.10 5.52
N GLN A 60 -27.31 8.06 4.78
CA GLN A 60 -27.14 8.22 3.34
C GLN A 60 -25.69 8.50 2.88
N THR A 61 -24.88 9.25 3.63
CA THR A 61 -23.47 9.51 3.28
C THR A 61 -22.59 8.30 3.57
N GLN A 62 -22.89 7.55 4.65
CA GLN A 62 -22.21 6.29 4.96
C GLN A 62 -22.57 5.18 3.96
N ASP A 63 -23.84 5.05 3.56
CA ASP A 63 -24.26 4.09 2.54
C ASP A 63 -23.64 4.38 1.17
N LEU A 64 -23.56 5.65 0.77
CA LEU A 64 -22.94 6.04 -0.51
C LEU A 64 -21.43 5.78 -0.50
N GLN A 65 -20.75 6.02 0.61
CA GLN A 65 -19.32 5.72 0.74
C GLN A 65 -19.07 4.21 0.70
N ALA A 66 -19.84 3.41 1.43
CA ALA A 66 -19.74 1.96 1.42
C ALA A 66 -20.05 1.36 0.03
N GLN A 67 -21.04 1.90 -0.69
CA GLN A 67 -21.34 1.48 -2.07
C GLN A 67 -20.23 1.85 -3.07
N SER A 68 -19.58 3.01 -2.88
CA SER A 68 -18.42 3.41 -3.69
C SER A 68 -17.21 2.51 -3.41
N GLU A 69 -16.96 2.18 -2.15
CA GLU A 69 -15.90 1.25 -1.74
C GLU A 69 -16.12 -0.15 -2.34
N GLU A 70 -17.33 -0.70 -2.24
CA GLU A 70 -17.67 -2.02 -2.80
C GLU A 70 -17.57 -2.06 -4.34
N ALA A 71 -17.77 -0.93 -5.03
CA ALA A 71 -17.59 -0.86 -6.48
C ALA A 71 -16.11 -0.95 -6.90
N VAL A 72 -15.19 -0.41 -6.10
CA VAL A 72 -13.75 -0.37 -6.37
C VAL A 72 -13.03 -1.60 -5.84
N LEU A 73 -13.40 -2.01 -4.63
CA LEU A 73 -12.83 -3.08 -3.85
C LEU A 73 -13.96 -4.00 -3.36
N PRO A 74 -14.56 -4.81 -4.25
CA PRO A 74 -15.56 -5.77 -3.83
C PRO A 74 -15.05 -6.59 -2.64
N SER A 75 -15.81 -6.62 -1.55
CA SER A 75 -15.45 -7.35 -0.33
C SER A 75 -15.35 -8.86 -0.61
N ASP A 76 -16.23 -9.35 -1.48
CA ASP A 76 -16.18 -10.72 -1.98
C ASP A 76 -15.00 -10.98 -2.91
N GLY A 77 -14.22 -9.99 -3.36
CA GLY A 77 -13.10 -10.19 -4.28
C GLY A 77 -13.47 -10.20 -5.76
N ILE A 78 -12.46 -10.26 -6.63
CA ILE A 78 -12.61 -10.32 -8.09
C ILE A 78 -11.94 -11.58 -8.64
N VAL A 79 -12.65 -12.31 -9.49
CA VAL A 79 -12.09 -13.44 -10.24
C VAL A 79 -11.30 -12.92 -11.44
N LEU A 80 -10.01 -13.27 -11.49
CA LEU A 80 -9.11 -12.93 -12.58
C LEU A 80 -9.32 -13.87 -13.78
N PRO A 81 -9.05 -13.43 -15.01
CA PRO A 81 -9.25 -14.23 -16.22
C PRO A 81 -8.13 -15.27 -16.43
N VAL A 82 -7.47 -15.74 -15.36
CA VAL A 82 -6.34 -16.68 -15.44
C VAL A 82 -6.44 -17.80 -14.43
N ALA A 83 -5.90 -18.97 -14.77
CA ALA A 83 -5.61 -20.02 -13.81
C ALA A 83 -4.13 -19.96 -13.37
N TRP A 84 -3.82 -20.48 -12.18
CA TRP A 84 -2.43 -20.50 -11.71
C TRP A 84 -1.67 -21.77 -12.14
N GLY A 85 -2.39 -22.87 -12.32
CA GLY A 85 -1.84 -24.17 -12.65
C GLY A 85 -0.81 -24.63 -11.61
N ASP A 86 0.35 -25.05 -12.08
CA ASP A 86 1.49 -25.53 -11.28
C ASP A 86 2.64 -24.50 -11.19
N LEU A 87 2.38 -23.22 -11.50
CA LEU A 87 3.43 -22.19 -11.57
C LEU A 87 4.19 -22.02 -10.26
N GLY A 88 3.52 -22.08 -9.10
CA GLY A 88 4.19 -22.04 -7.80
C GLY A 88 5.22 -23.17 -7.65
N SER A 89 4.81 -24.40 -7.97
CA SER A 89 5.68 -25.59 -7.92
C SER A 89 6.87 -25.45 -8.89
N LYS A 90 6.63 -24.90 -10.09
CA LYS A 90 7.69 -24.61 -11.07
C LYS A 90 8.68 -23.57 -10.55
N LEU A 91 8.20 -22.46 -9.98
CA LEU A 91 9.03 -21.41 -9.38
C LEU A 91 9.89 -21.96 -8.21
N VAL A 92 9.30 -22.81 -7.38
CA VAL A 92 10.02 -23.51 -6.30
C VAL A 92 11.08 -24.46 -6.85
N SER A 93 10.74 -25.22 -7.90
CA SER A 93 11.65 -26.24 -8.48
C SER A 93 12.94 -25.63 -9.04
N VAL A 94 12.86 -24.42 -9.59
CA VAL A 94 14.02 -23.72 -10.17
C VAL A 94 14.73 -22.80 -9.17
N GLY A 95 14.24 -22.71 -7.93
CA GLY A 95 14.80 -21.88 -6.87
C GLY A 95 14.42 -20.40 -6.92
N ALA A 96 13.59 -19.98 -7.87
CA ALA A 96 13.06 -18.61 -7.92
C ALA A 96 12.26 -18.26 -6.66
N ILE A 97 11.61 -19.28 -6.08
CA ILE A 97 11.08 -19.26 -4.72
C ILE A 97 11.80 -20.32 -3.88
N ASP A 98 12.30 -19.92 -2.73
CA ASP A 98 12.67 -20.80 -1.62
C ASP A 98 11.42 -21.05 -0.79
N SER A 99 10.83 -22.25 -0.93
CA SER A 99 9.58 -22.62 -0.28
C SER A 99 9.63 -22.45 1.24
N ASP A 100 10.75 -22.77 1.87
CA ASP A 100 10.85 -22.77 3.33
C ASP A 100 10.86 -21.34 3.86
N LYS A 101 11.61 -20.44 3.19
CA LYS A 101 11.59 -19.00 3.50
C LYS A 101 10.21 -18.39 3.25
N PHE A 102 9.61 -18.74 2.11
CA PHE A 102 8.32 -18.20 1.70
C PHE A 102 7.22 -18.60 2.67
N ILE A 103 7.12 -19.89 3.03
CA ILE A 103 6.15 -20.41 4.01
C ILE A 103 6.36 -19.74 5.37
N LYS A 104 7.61 -19.72 5.86
CA LYS A 104 7.94 -19.15 7.17
C LYS A 104 7.48 -17.70 7.32
N MET A 105 7.63 -16.87 6.27
CA MET A 105 7.18 -15.48 6.28
C MET A 105 5.68 -15.31 6.55
N TYR A 106 4.84 -16.25 6.09
CA TYR A 106 3.37 -16.21 6.32
C TYR A 106 2.95 -16.97 7.58
N GLU A 107 3.68 -18.01 7.98
CA GLU A 107 3.44 -18.71 9.24
C GLU A 107 3.75 -17.83 10.46
N GLU A 108 4.81 -17.02 10.41
CA GLU A 108 5.14 -16.04 11.47
C GLU A 108 4.06 -14.97 11.66
N ARG A 109 3.20 -14.78 10.65
CA ARG A 109 2.07 -13.85 10.67
C ARG A 109 0.74 -14.55 10.93
N GLU A 110 0.74 -15.87 11.15
CA GLU A 110 -0.45 -16.72 11.36
C GLU A 110 -1.47 -16.68 10.21
N ILE A 111 -1.03 -16.41 8.98
CA ILE A 111 -1.90 -16.26 7.79
C ILE A 111 -1.62 -17.29 6.69
N PHE A 112 -0.81 -18.33 6.95
CA PHE A 112 -0.52 -19.35 5.94
C PHE A 112 -1.66 -20.37 5.80
N THR A 113 -2.52 -20.16 4.81
CA THR A 113 -3.72 -20.97 4.57
C THR A 113 -3.45 -22.21 3.71
N LYS A 114 -4.44 -23.11 3.63
CA LYS A 114 -4.41 -24.23 2.66
C LYS A 114 -4.36 -23.72 1.22
N GLU A 115 -5.08 -22.66 0.90
CA GLU A 115 -5.06 -22.03 -0.42
C GLU A 115 -3.65 -21.57 -0.79
N TYR A 116 -2.94 -20.92 0.13
CA TYR A 116 -1.57 -20.47 -0.09
C TYR A 116 -0.63 -21.65 -0.32
N ARG A 117 -0.78 -22.72 0.48
CA ARG A 117 -0.04 -23.96 0.25
C ARG A 117 -0.30 -24.54 -1.14
N ASP A 118 -1.55 -24.59 -1.57
CA ASP A 118 -1.95 -25.15 -2.87
C ASP A 118 -1.45 -24.27 -4.04
N LEU A 119 -1.44 -22.95 -3.89
CA LEU A 119 -0.86 -22.03 -4.89
C LEU A 119 0.67 -22.17 -4.96
N LEU A 120 1.35 -22.39 -3.84
CA LEU A 120 2.81 -22.50 -3.82
C LEU A 120 3.34 -23.86 -4.27
N LEU A 121 2.69 -24.95 -3.85
CA LEU A 121 3.23 -26.32 -3.95
C LEU A 121 2.30 -27.29 -4.70
N GLY A 122 1.10 -26.85 -5.06
CA GLY A 122 0.07 -27.70 -5.66
C GLY A 122 -0.14 -27.44 -7.15
N GLN A 123 -1.29 -27.92 -7.62
CA GLN A 123 -1.89 -27.59 -8.91
C GLN A 123 -3.22 -26.88 -8.64
N ASN A 124 -3.36 -25.66 -9.15
CA ASN A 124 -4.59 -24.88 -9.06
C ASN A 124 -5.09 -24.49 -10.46
N ASN A 125 -5.95 -25.33 -11.02
CA ASN A 125 -6.54 -25.12 -12.34
C ASN A 125 -7.83 -24.28 -12.29
N GLN A 126 -8.20 -23.76 -11.13
CA GLN A 126 -9.32 -22.84 -11.00
C GLN A 126 -8.86 -21.42 -11.34
N LYS A 127 -9.82 -20.57 -11.75
CA LYS A 127 -9.52 -19.15 -11.93
C LYS A 127 -9.08 -18.54 -10.61
N LEU A 128 -8.00 -17.77 -10.65
CA LEU A 128 -7.52 -17.03 -9.50
C LEU A 128 -8.57 -16.00 -9.07
N LYS A 129 -8.66 -15.78 -7.76
CA LYS A 129 -9.52 -14.76 -7.16
C LYS A 129 -8.66 -13.88 -6.28
N ILE A 130 -8.67 -12.57 -6.53
CA ILE A 130 -8.01 -11.60 -5.66
C ILE A 130 -9.03 -11.04 -4.67
N THR A 131 -8.64 -10.99 -3.39
CA THR A 131 -9.39 -10.41 -2.29
C THR A 131 -8.50 -9.43 -1.52
N GLY A 132 -9.09 -8.69 -0.58
CA GLY A 132 -8.31 -7.88 0.36
C GLY A 132 -7.33 -8.72 1.20
N GLU A 133 -7.70 -9.95 1.56
CA GLU A 133 -6.84 -10.80 2.41
C GLU A 133 -5.66 -11.41 1.64
N ASN A 134 -5.84 -11.78 0.37
CA ASN A 134 -4.84 -12.50 -0.41
C ASN A 134 -4.01 -11.64 -1.38
N SER A 135 -4.33 -10.35 -1.53
CA SER A 135 -3.68 -9.47 -2.51
C SER A 135 -2.16 -9.40 -2.36
N GLY A 136 -1.66 -9.33 -1.13
CA GLY A 136 -0.23 -9.34 -0.84
C GLY A 136 0.45 -10.69 -1.10
N TYR A 137 -0.27 -11.79 -0.91
CA TYR A 137 0.23 -13.13 -1.22
C TYR A 137 0.38 -13.32 -2.73
N LEU A 138 -0.66 -12.95 -3.50
CA LEU A 138 -0.64 -12.97 -4.96
C LEU A 138 0.42 -12.03 -5.53
N LEU A 139 0.62 -10.84 -4.93
CA LEU A 139 1.69 -9.93 -5.30
C LEU A 139 3.06 -10.62 -5.25
N ASN A 140 3.37 -11.35 -4.18
CA ASN A 140 4.65 -12.02 -4.03
C ASN A 140 4.83 -13.19 -5.01
N LEU A 141 3.76 -13.94 -5.31
CA LEU A 141 3.80 -14.99 -6.34
C LEU A 141 4.04 -14.40 -7.73
N PHE A 142 3.30 -13.35 -8.10
CA PHE A 142 3.47 -12.69 -9.38
C PHE A 142 4.80 -11.96 -9.49
N TRP A 143 5.33 -11.42 -8.39
CA TRP A 143 6.67 -10.83 -8.35
C TRP A 143 7.73 -11.89 -8.67
N ALA A 144 7.68 -13.04 -7.99
CA ALA A 144 8.58 -14.15 -8.29
C ALA A 144 8.48 -14.58 -9.77
N LEU A 145 7.24 -14.68 -10.28
CA LEU A 145 6.96 -15.05 -11.65
C LEU A 145 7.56 -14.04 -12.64
N GLY A 146 7.28 -12.74 -12.50
CA GLY A 146 7.78 -11.71 -13.40
C GLY A 146 9.30 -11.60 -13.35
N LEU A 147 9.91 -11.71 -12.16
CA LEU A 147 11.37 -11.69 -12.03
C LEU A 147 12.02 -12.88 -12.74
N ALA A 148 11.45 -14.07 -12.57
CA ALA A 148 12.08 -15.32 -12.98
C ALA A 148 11.79 -15.69 -14.45
N SER A 149 10.67 -15.23 -15.00
CA SER A 149 10.23 -15.50 -16.38
C SER A 149 11.19 -14.86 -17.39
N LYS A 150 11.59 -15.62 -18.39
CA LYS A 150 12.40 -15.12 -19.51
C LYS A 150 11.59 -14.07 -20.28
N ASN A 151 12.03 -12.81 -20.26
CA ASN A 151 11.32 -11.74 -20.96
C ASN A 151 12.25 -10.69 -21.59
N PRO A 152 12.08 -10.34 -22.87
CA PRO A 152 12.85 -9.28 -23.54
C PRO A 152 12.79 -7.91 -22.85
N ILE A 153 11.70 -7.58 -22.15
CA ILE A 153 11.56 -6.35 -21.37
C ILE A 153 12.63 -6.28 -20.27
N LEU A 154 12.95 -7.41 -19.65
CA LEU A 154 13.97 -7.50 -18.61
C LEU A 154 15.39 -7.64 -19.17
N ASP A 155 15.55 -8.25 -20.35
CA ASP A 155 16.85 -8.46 -20.99
C ASP A 155 17.39 -7.22 -21.71
N SER A 156 16.50 -6.37 -22.20
CA SER A 156 16.84 -5.25 -23.10
C SER A 156 16.04 -3.97 -22.87
N GLY A 157 15.16 -3.96 -21.88
CA GLY A 157 14.39 -2.78 -21.49
C GLY A 157 15.11 -1.89 -20.48
N GLU A 158 14.35 -0.98 -19.88
CA GLU A 158 14.83 0.18 -19.11
C GLU A 158 15.72 -0.21 -17.92
N MET A 159 15.45 -1.34 -17.26
CA MET A 159 16.26 -1.82 -16.14
C MET A 159 17.71 -2.16 -16.53
N THR A 160 18.00 -2.34 -17.82
CA THR A 160 19.34 -2.65 -18.33
C THR A 160 20.10 -1.41 -18.81
N ASP A 161 19.47 -0.22 -18.75
CA ASP A 161 20.10 1.03 -19.15
C ASP A 161 21.34 1.30 -18.27
N PRO A 162 22.54 1.46 -18.85
CA PRO A 162 23.78 1.69 -18.12
C PRO A 162 23.73 2.86 -17.13
N LYS A 163 22.85 3.85 -17.34
CA LYS A 163 22.71 4.98 -16.41
C LYS A 163 22.26 4.57 -15.01
N TYR A 164 21.66 3.39 -14.86
CA TYR A 164 21.23 2.83 -13.57
C TYR A 164 22.29 1.93 -12.91
N GLY A 165 23.41 1.67 -13.59
CA GLY A 165 24.52 0.88 -13.02
C GLY A 165 24.25 -0.62 -12.93
N GLY A 166 23.20 -1.13 -13.57
CA GLY A 166 22.83 -2.54 -13.60
C GLY A 166 21.41 -2.81 -13.10
N SER A 167 20.89 -4.00 -13.38
CA SER A 167 19.53 -4.40 -13.02
C SER A 167 19.42 -4.94 -11.59
N GLU A 168 20.53 -5.14 -10.89
CA GLU A 168 20.60 -5.82 -9.59
C GLU A 168 20.19 -4.96 -8.39
N ASN A 169 20.18 -3.63 -8.52
CA ASN A 169 19.99 -2.69 -7.40
C ASN A 169 18.56 -2.12 -7.30
N PHE A 170 17.65 -2.55 -8.16
CA PHE A 170 16.26 -2.12 -8.12
C PHE A 170 15.49 -2.80 -6.99
N ALA A 171 14.41 -2.18 -6.52
CA ALA A 171 13.58 -2.77 -5.47
C ALA A 171 12.99 -4.12 -5.90
N SER A 172 12.67 -4.29 -7.19
CA SER A 172 12.21 -5.56 -7.76
C SER A 172 13.25 -6.67 -7.77
N THR A 173 14.55 -6.35 -7.76
CA THR A 173 15.64 -7.34 -7.77
C THR A 173 16.30 -7.45 -6.40
N ALA A 174 16.95 -6.40 -5.90
CA ALA A 174 17.58 -6.36 -4.58
C ALA A 174 16.60 -6.68 -3.42
N GLY A 175 15.34 -6.30 -3.57
CA GLY A 175 14.30 -6.59 -2.57
C GLY A 175 13.84 -8.06 -2.54
N TRP A 176 14.13 -8.84 -3.59
CA TRP A 176 13.69 -10.23 -3.66
C TRP A 176 14.68 -11.16 -2.93
N THR A 177 14.42 -11.39 -1.65
CA THR A 177 15.27 -12.21 -0.75
C THR A 177 14.76 -13.63 -0.54
N LEU A 178 13.61 -13.95 -1.15
CA LEU A 178 12.91 -15.23 -1.01
C LEU A 178 13.33 -16.28 -2.05
N ALA A 179 14.42 -16.06 -2.78
CA ALA A 179 14.98 -17.06 -3.70
C ALA A 179 16.01 -17.98 -3.02
N LYS A 180 16.31 -19.11 -3.68
CA LYS A 180 17.48 -19.95 -3.40
C LYS A 180 18.70 -19.34 -4.10
N GLY A 181 19.59 -18.73 -3.33
CA GLY A 181 20.68 -17.92 -3.87
C GLY A 181 20.24 -16.47 -4.07
N GLY A 182 20.91 -15.76 -4.99
CA GLY A 182 20.60 -14.36 -5.28
C GLY A 182 19.51 -14.21 -6.35
N PRO A 183 18.71 -13.13 -6.33
CA PRO A 183 17.66 -12.87 -7.31
C PRO A 183 18.18 -12.83 -8.76
N MET A 184 19.39 -12.31 -8.97
CA MET A 184 20.02 -12.27 -10.30
C MET A 184 20.41 -13.64 -10.86
N ALA A 185 20.41 -14.70 -10.05
CA ALA A 185 20.55 -16.08 -10.54
C ALA A 185 19.28 -16.58 -11.26
N HIS A 186 18.17 -15.85 -11.14
CA HIS A 186 16.87 -16.18 -11.73
C HIS A 186 16.29 -15.07 -12.61
N TYR A 187 16.78 -13.84 -12.50
CA TYR A 187 16.34 -12.69 -13.30
C TYR A 187 16.31 -13.01 -14.81
N SER A 188 15.12 -12.95 -15.41
CA SER A 188 14.88 -13.20 -16.85
C SER A 188 15.57 -14.46 -17.39
N ARG A 189 15.39 -15.58 -16.69
CA ARG A 189 16.14 -16.81 -16.97
C ARG A 189 15.29 -18.01 -17.37
N HIS A 190 14.13 -18.18 -16.76
CA HIS A 190 13.39 -19.44 -16.84
C HIS A 190 12.24 -19.32 -17.83
N ASN A 191 12.12 -20.30 -18.72
CA ASN A 191 11.04 -20.32 -19.70
C ASN A 191 9.77 -20.94 -19.10
N PHE A 192 8.93 -20.13 -18.46
CA PHE A 192 7.62 -20.59 -17.96
C PHE A 192 6.52 -20.47 -19.01
N PHE A 193 6.69 -19.59 -19.99
CA PHE A 193 5.71 -19.29 -21.04
C PHE A 193 6.37 -19.29 -22.41
N ASP A 194 5.76 -20.01 -23.36
CA ASP A 194 6.13 -19.95 -24.77
C ASP A 194 5.25 -18.89 -25.48
N LEU A 195 5.46 -17.61 -25.16
CA LEU A 195 4.69 -16.52 -25.76
C LEU A 195 4.99 -16.39 -27.25
N THR A 196 3.94 -16.34 -28.07
CA THR A 196 4.05 -15.92 -29.47
C THR A 196 4.46 -14.45 -29.58
N ASN A 197 4.97 -14.05 -30.75
CA ASN A 197 5.31 -12.64 -31.01
C ASN A 197 4.12 -11.69 -30.79
N GLU A 198 2.90 -12.14 -31.08
CA GLU A 198 1.69 -11.35 -30.86
C GLU A 198 1.40 -11.18 -29.36
N GLN A 199 1.47 -12.27 -28.59
CA GLN A 199 1.30 -12.25 -27.13
C GLN A 199 2.38 -11.40 -26.45
N GLN A 200 3.66 -11.56 -26.80
CA GLN A 200 4.74 -10.72 -26.27
C GLN A 200 4.56 -9.26 -26.67
N GLY A 201 4.12 -8.99 -27.91
CA GLY A 201 3.81 -7.64 -28.37
C GLY A 201 2.64 -7.01 -27.60
N LEU A 202 1.67 -7.79 -27.14
CA LEU A 202 0.60 -7.33 -26.27
C LEU A 202 1.12 -6.96 -24.88
N VAL A 203 1.97 -7.82 -24.27
CA VAL A 203 2.63 -7.54 -22.98
C VAL A 203 3.47 -6.26 -23.05
N ASP A 204 4.27 -6.10 -24.09
CA ASP A 204 5.10 -4.90 -24.34
C ASP A 204 4.24 -3.62 -24.43
N ARG A 205 3.15 -3.63 -25.20
CA ARG A 205 2.28 -2.45 -25.35
C ARG A 205 1.53 -2.11 -24.06
N MET A 206 0.97 -3.12 -23.38
CA MET A 206 0.17 -2.89 -22.18
C MET A 206 1.03 -2.43 -21.01
N SER A 207 2.18 -3.05 -20.78
CA SER A 207 3.09 -2.70 -19.69
C SER A 207 3.57 -1.25 -19.75
N LYS A 208 3.67 -0.65 -20.95
CA LYS A 208 3.99 0.78 -21.12
C LYS A 208 2.89 1.73 -20.62
N GLY A 209 1.65 1.28 -20.57
CA GLY A 209 0.49 2.08 -20.18
C GLY A 209 0.01 1.86 -18.74
N ILE A 210 0.60 0.92 -18.00
CA ILE A 210 0.21 0.60 -16.63
C ILE A 210 1.20 1.24 -15.65
N TYR A 211 0.71 2.08 -14.76
CA TYR A 211 1.47 2.76 -13.72
C TYR A 211 0.99 2.33 -12.33
N ARG A 212 1.81 2.65 -11.32
CA ARG A 212 1.52 2.41 -9.89
C ARG A 212 1.86 3.65 -9.07
N PRO A 213 1.03 4.03 -8.07
CA PRO A 213 1.09 5.33 -7.43
C PRO A 213 2.33 5.54 -6.56
N CYS A 214 3.13 4.50 -6.35
CA CYS A 214 4.36 4.54 -5.57
C CYS A 214 5.59 5.02 -6.36
N CYS A 215 5.55 5.10 -7.71
CA CYS A 215 6.65 5.67 -8.49
C CYS A 215 6.18 6.27 -9.84
N GLY A 216 7.13 6.83 -10.61
CA GLY A 216 6.86 7.46 -11.91
C GLY A 216 7.02 6.53 -13.13
N ASN A 217 7.44 5.28 -12.92
CA ASN A 217 7.76 4.33 -13.97
C ASN A 217 6.58 3.41 -14.28
N SER A 218 6.37 3.10 -15.56
CA SER A 218 5.36 2.12 -15.97
C SER A 218 5.78 0.69 -15.61
N THR A 219 4.89 -0.29 -15.81
CA THR A 219 5.21 -1.72 -15.67
C THR A 219 6.29 -2.18 -16.65
N HIS A 220 6.46 -1.50 -17.79
CA HIS A 220 7.53 -1.79 -18.75
C HIS A 220 8.92 -1.47 -18.18
N PHE A 221 8.99 -0.61 -17.16
CA PHE A 221 10.18 -0.45 -16.32
C PHE A 221 9.89 -1.00 -14.90
N PRO A 222 9.96 -2.33 -14.70
CA PRO A 222 9.51 -3.01 -13.48
C PRO A 222 10.55 -2.91 -12.35
N ASP A 223 10.92 -1.70 -11.97
CA ASP A 223 11.91 -1.36 -10.93
C ASP A 223 11.47 -1.64 -9.48
N CYS A 224 10.19 -1.94 -9.24
CA CYS A 224 9.67 -2.32 -7.92
C CYS A 224 8.87 -3.62 -7.98
N ASN A 225 8.62 -4.21 -6.80
CA ASN A 225 7.84 -5.43 -6.65
C ASN A 225 6.47 -5.37 -7.37
N HIS A 226 5.73 -4.27 -7.29
CA HIS A 226 4.43 -4.12 -7.97
C HIS A 226 4.57 -4.08 -9.49
N GLY A 227 5.59 -3.39 -10.01
CA GLY A 227 5.86 -3.36 -11.45
C GLY A 227 6.23 -4.75 -11.96
N MET A 228 7.11 -5.45 -11.25
CA MET A 228 7.52 -6.81 -11.60
C MET A 228 6.38 -7.83 -11.46
N ALA A 229 5.54 -7.70 -10.43
CA ALA A 229 4.35 -8.51 -10.25
C ALA A 229 3.33 -8.29 -11.38
N MET A 230 3.07 -7.04 -11.74
CA MET A 230 2.17 -6.74 -12.86
C MET A 230 2.72 -7.32 -14.17
N LEU A 231 4.04 -7.25 -14.41
CA LEU A 231 4.66 -7.89 -15.58
C LEU A 231 4.39 -9.40 -15.61
N GLY A 232 4.64 -10.11 -14.49
CA GLY A 232 4.38 -11.55 -14.40
C GLY A 232 2.90 -11.92 -14.63
N LEU A 233 1.97 -11.10 -14.15
CA LEU A 233 0.54 -11.28 -14.41
C LEU A 233 0.18 -11.05 -15.89
N LEU A 234 0.76 -10.03 -16.54
CA LEU A 234 0.54 -9.78 -17.97
C LEU A 234 1.07 -10.93 -18.82
N GLU A 235 2.24 -11.49 -18.48
CA GLU A 235 2.81 -12.67 -19.15
C GLU A 235 1.89 -13.89 -19.01
N LEU A 236 1.40 -14.16 -17.80
CA LEU A 236 0.44 -15.24 -17.54
C LEU A 236 -0.85 -15.06 -18.37
N MET A 237 -1.48 -13.89 -18.30
CA MET A 237 -2.69 -13.59 -19.07
C MET A 237 -2.47 -13.74 -20.57
N ALA A 238 -1.36 -13.23 -21.09
CA ALA A 238 -1.02 -13.35 -22.50
C ALA A 238 -0.82 -14.82 -22.90
N SER A 239 -0.14 -15.62 -22.06
CA SER A 239 0.10 -17.04 -22.31
C SER A 239 -1.19 -17.86 -22.41
N GLU A 240 -2.22 -17.49 -21.65
CA GLU A 240 -3.54 -18.12 -21.66
C GLU A 240 -4.48 -17.56 -22.75
N GLY A 241 -4.02 -16.58 -23.54
CA GLY A 241 -4.80 -15.99 -24.63
C GLY A 241 -5.91 -15.05 -24.17
N VAL A 242 -5.78 -14.47 -22.97
CA VAL A 242 -6.72 -13.47 -22.45
C VAL A 242 -6.75 -12.24 -23.36
N SER A 243 -7.93 -11.70 -23.62
CA SER A 243 -8.07 -10.55 -24.51
C SER A 243 -7.46 -9.27 -23.90
N GLU A 244 -6.96 -8.35 -24.73
CA GLU A 244 -6.40 -7.06 -24.26
C GLU A 244 -7.39 -6.31 -23.34
N LYS A 245 -8.69 -6.35 -23.67
CA LYS A 245 -9.74 -5.73 -22.85
C LYS A 245 -9.81 -6.33 -21.45
N GLU A 246 -9.81 -7.66 -21.34
CA GLU A 246 -9.85 -8.36 -20.05
C GLU A 246 -8.55 -8.16 -19.27
N MET A 247 -7.40 -8.08 -19.95
CA MET A 247 -6.12 -7.77 -19.31
C MET A 247 -6.13 -6.38 -18.67
N TRP A 248 -6.68 -5.37 -19.35
CA TRP A 248 -6.82 -4.02 -18.79
C TRP A 248 -7.74 -3.99 -17.57
N GLN A 249 -8.83 -4.76 -17.59
CA GLN A 249 -9.75 -4.90 -16.45
C GLN A 249 -9.09 -5.62 -15.27
N ALA A 250 -8.38 -6.72 -15.53
CA ALA A 250 -7.66 -7.47 -14.50
C ALA A 250 -6.53 -6.63 -13.88
N ALA A 251 -5.77 -5.88 -14.68
CA ALA A 251 -4.74 -4.98 -14.18
C ALA A 251 -5.32 -3.87 -13.28
N LEU A 252 -6.50 -3.32 -13.63
CA LEU A 252 -7.20 -2.35 -12.81
C LEU A 252 -7.65 -2.96 -11.48
N ALA A 253 -8.26 -4.15 -11.52
CA ALA A 253 -8.66 -4.86 -10.31
C ALA A 253 -7.47 -5.10 -9.39
N VAL A 254 -6.39 -5.66 -9.93
CA VAL A 254 -5.20 -6.03 -9.15
C VAL A 254 -4.50 -4.81 -8.55
N ASN A 255 -4.31 -3.74 -9.32
CA ASN A 255 -3.78 -2.49 -8.75
C ASN A 255 -4.72 -1.89 -7.70
N SER A 256 -6.04 -2.00 -7.85
CA SER A 256 -6.99 -1.52 -6.84
C SER A 256 -6.76 -2.23 -5.51
N TYR A 257 -6.64 -3.57 -5.51
CA TYR A 257 -6.35 -4.34 -4.29
C TYR A 257 -4.94 -4.13 -3.74
N TRP A 258 -3.96 -3.78 -4.57
CA TRP A 258 -2.60 -3.45 -4.11
C TRP A 258 -2.47 -2.03 -3.55
N PHE A 259 -3.32 -1.10 -4.01
CA PHE A 259 -3.29 0.30 -3.61
C PHE A 259 -4.70 0.81 -3.24
N PRO A 260 -5.36 0.20 -2.24
CA PRO A 260 -6.79 0.42 -1.98
C PRO A 260 -7.13 1.91 -1.77
N ASP A 261 -6.42 2.59 -0.87
CA ASP A 261 -6.67 4.01 -0.57
C ASP A 261 -6.50 4.92 -1.81
N THR A 262 -5.52 4.59 -2.67
CA THR A 262 -5.29 5.33 -3.91
C THR A 262 -6.46 5.18 -4.86
N TYR A 263 -6.92 3.94 -5.08
CA TYR A 263 -7.98 3.67 -6.04
C TYR A 263 -9.35 4.15 -5.53
N LEU A 264 -9.60 4.13 -4.22
CA LEU A 264 -10.76 4.79 -3.61
C LEU A 264 -10.74 6.31 -3.82
N THR A 265 -9.56 6.94 -3.66
CA THR A 265 -9.41 8.38 -3.91
C THR A 265 -9.59 8.72 -5.40
N ILE A 266 -9.07 7.89 -6.31
CA ILE A 266 -9.28 8.06 -7.75
C ILE A 266 -10.76 7.85 -8.10
N ALA A 267 -11.46 6.91 -7.48
CA ALA A 267 -12.88 6.68 -7.67
C ALA A 267 -13.72 7.91 -7.27
N GLU A 268 -13.44 8.50 -6.12
CA GLU A 268 -14.06 9.78 -5.70
C GLU A 268 -13.78 10.89 -6.72
N TYR A 269 -12.55 10.97 -7.23
CA TYR A 269 -12.18 11.97 -8.23
C TYR A 269 -12.98 11.85 -9.53
N VAL A 270 -13.11 10.65 -10.08
CA VAL A 270 -13.86 10.44 -11.33
C VAL A 270 -15.37 10.58 -11.11
N GLN A 271 -15.87 10.21 -9.93
CA GLN A 271 -17.26 10.41 -9.55
C GLN A 271 -17.60 11.90 -9.45
N ASN A 272 -16.73 12.71 -8.84
CA ASN A 272 -16.88 14.17 -8.80
C ASN A 272 -16.83 14.82 -10.20
N LYS A 273 -16.27 14.11 -11.19
CA LYS A 273 -16.32 14.49 -12.61
C LYS A 273 -17.51 13.90 -13.38
N GLY A 274 -18.44 13.25 -12.69
CA GLY A 274 -19.66 12.69 -13.26
C GLY A 274 -19.50 11.32 -13.91
N THR A 275 -18.45 10.57 -13.59
CA THR A 275 -18.22 9.20 -14.10
C THR A 275 -18.28 8.19 -12.97
N ASP A 276 -19.24 7.26 -13.01
CA ASP A 276 -19.29 6.12 -12.09
C ASP A 276 -18.07 5.20 -12.28
N TRP A 277 -17.59 4.59 -11.19
CA TRP A 277 -16.44 3.67 -11.23
C TRP A 277 -16.59 2.54 -12.25
N LYS A 278 -17.77 1.91 -12.33
CA LYS A 278 -18.08 0.84 -13.30
C LYS A 278 -17.93 1.25 -14.77
N ASN A 279 -17.92 2.57 -15.06
CA ASN A 279 -17.87 3.14 -16.40
C ASN A 279 -16.49 3.73 -16.73
N VAL A 280 -15.50 3.64 -15.83
CA VAL A 280 -14.16 4.16 -16.11
C VAL A 280 -13.49 3.35 -17.23
N ILE A 281 -12.59 4.00 -17.96
CA ILE A 281 -11.75 3.33 -18.96
C ILE A 281 -10.49 2.85 -18.24
N PRO A 282 -10.26 1.52 -18.07
CA PRO A 282 -9.17 1.03 -17.24
C PRO A 282 -7.78 1.51 -17.69
N ARG A 283 -7.56 1.60 -19.01
CA ARG A 283 -6.31 2.10 -19.59
C ARG A 283 -6.02 3.55 -19.20
N GLU A 284 -7.04 4.39 -19.02
CA GLU A 284 -6.85 5.79 -18.61
C GLU A 284 -6.52 5.88 -17.12
N VAL A 285 -7.27 5.15 -16.29
CA VAL A 285 -7.08 5.11 -14.83
C VAL A 285 -5.74 4.51 -14.44
N LEU A 286 -5.30 3.46 -15.14
CA LEU A 286 -3.97 2.86 -14.96
C LEU A 286 -2.84 3.73 -15.53
N GLY A 287 -3.18 4.71 -16.36
CA GLY A 287 -2.22 5.55 -17.06
C GLY A 287 -1.51 6.56 -16.17
N VAL A 288 -0.49 7.20 -16.75
CA VAL A 288 0.41 8.14 -16.07
C VAL A 288 -0.32 9.27 -15.34
N ASN A 289 -1.44 9.76 -15.87
CA ASN A 289 -2.15 10.92 -15.31
C ASN A 289 -2.94 10.59 -14.03
N TYR A 290 -3.18 9.30 -13.76
CA TYR A 290 -3.96 8.84 -12.63
C TYR A 290 -3.12 8.02 -11.66
N SER A 291 -2.42 7.01 -12.18
CA SER A 291 -1.75 6.00 -11.37
C SER A 291 -0.23 6.16 -11.28
N SER A 292 0.39 7.20 -11.84
CA SER A 292 1.79 7.51 -11.49
C SER A 292 1.85 8.28 -10.17
N ALA A 293 3.02 8.31 -9.52
CA ALA A 293 3.22 9.10 -8.30
C ALA A 293 2.79 10.57 -8.47
N GLU A 294 3.19 11.23 -9.55
CA GLU A 294 2.80 12.61 -9.82
C GLU A 294 1.32 12.76 -10.22
N GLY A 295 0.80 11.82 -11.02
CA GLY A 295 -0.60 11.82 -11.43
C GLY A 295 -1.54 11.69 -10.24
N TYR A 296 -1.25 10.71 -9.37
CA TYR A 296 -2.01 10.49 -8.15
C TYR A 296 -1.91 11.68 -7.20
N ALA A 297 -0.71 12.25 -6.99
CA ALA A 297 -0.54 13.42 -6.11
C ALA A 297 -1.41 14.62 -6.57
N LYS A 298 -1.53 14.84 -7.89
CA LYS A 298 -2.41 15.88 -8.46
C LYS A 298 -3.89 15.58 -8.21
N ILE A 299 -4.29 14.32 -8.29
CA ILE A 299 -5.67 13.89 -8.01
C ILE A 299 -5.99 14.06 -6.53
N LEU A 300 -5.12 13.57 -5.65
CA LEU A 300 -5.28 13.67 -4.20
C LEU A 300 -5.47 15.12 -3.77
N SER A 301 -4.63 16.04 -4.27
CA SER A 301 -4.77 17.48 -3.98
C SER A 301 -6.11 18.07 -4.44
N GLN A 302 -6.63 17.64 -5.60
CA GLN A 302 -7.94 18.07 -6.07
C GLN A 302 -9.08 17.53 -5.20
N VAL A 303 -9.00 16.26 -4.80
CA VAL A 303 -9.98 15.62 -3.91
C VAL A 303 -9.98 16.27 -2.53
N GLU A 304 -8.81 16.51 -1.94
CA GLU A 304 -8.67 17.20 -0.64
C GLU A 304 -9.29 18.59 -0.69
N LYS A 305 -9.00 19.37 -1.74
CA LYS A 305 -9.59 20.69 -1.93
C LYS A 305 -11.13 20.62 -2.05
N MET A 306 -11.66 19.67 -2.81
CA MET A 306 -13.11 19.48 -2.93
C MET A 306 -13.74 19.15 -1.57
N ARG A 307 -13.11 18.27 -0.79
CA ARG A 307 -13.58 17.92 0.57
C ARG A 307 -13.59 19.13 1.51
N GLU A 308 -12.59 20.01 1.41
CA GLU A 308 -12.55 21.27 2.17
C GLU A 308 -13.67 22.23 1.78
N GLU A 309 -13.94 22.39 0.48
CA GLU A 309 -15.00 23.26 -0.04
C GLU A 309 -16.41 22.75 0.31
N THR A 310 -16.61 21.44 0.41
CA THR A 310 -17.91 20.83 0.79
C THR A 310 -18.09 20.63 2.30
N GLY A 311 -17.15 21.10 3.14
CA GLY A 311 -17.22 20.95 4.61
C GLY A 311 -17.01 19.52 5.11
N GLY A 312 -16.36 18.66 4.33
CA GLY A 312 -16.05 17.28 4.68
C GLY A 312 -14.94 17.17 5.73
N VAL A 313 -15.20 16.42 6.80
CA VAL A 313 -14.23 16.15 7.88
C VAL A 313 -13.05 15.34 7.33
N ARG A 314 -11.82 15.80 7.59
CA ARG A 314 -10.55 15.13 7.25
C ARG A 314 -10.58 13.63 7.57
N GLY A 315 -10.55 12.80 6.53
CA GLY A 315 -10.24 11.38 6.63
C GLY A 315 -8.73 11.17 6.77
N ARG A 316 -8.35 10.57 7.90
CA ARG A 316 -7.08 9.92 8.26
C ARG A 316 -5.90 10.10 7.28
N GLN A 317 -4.98 10.97 7.66
CA GLN A 317 -3.61 11.01 7.16
C GLN A 317 -2.94 9.64 7.43
N GLY A 318 -2.52 8.92 6.39
CA GLY A 318 -2.07 7.54 6.53
C GLY A 318 -1.19 7.01 5.39
N GLY A 319 -0.43 7.86 4.69
CA GLY A 319 0.61 7.41 3.74
C GLY A 319 1.93 7.14 4.46
N GLY A 320 1.99 6.10 5.27
CA GLY A 320 3.22 5.61 5.87
C GLY A 320 3.74 4.40 5.09
N CYS A 321 4.87 4.56 4.41
CA CYS A 321 5.69 3.41 4.00
C CYS A 321 6.21 2.72 5.27
N GLY A 322 5.44 1.76 5.79
CA GLY A 322 5.85 0.85 6.84
C GLY A 322 6.22 -0.50 6.22
N VAL A 323 7.51 -0.81 6.32
CA VAL A 323 8.24 -2.08 6.08
C VAL A 323 7.46 -3.33 5.67
#